data_AF-A0A7Y4JRD9-F1
#
_entry.id   AF-A0A7Y4JRD9-F1
#
_cell.length_a   1.000
_cell.length_b   1.000
_cell.length_c   1.000
_cell.angle_alpha   90.00
_cell.angle_beta   90.00
_cell.angle_gamma   90.00
#
_symmetry.space_group_name_H-M   'P 1'
#
loop_
_entity.id
_entity.type
_entity.pdbx_description
1 polymer ?
#
loop_
_entity_poly.entity_id
_entity_poly.type
_entity_poly.pdbx_seq_one_letter_code
_entity_poly.pdbx_strand_id
1 'polypeptide(L)'
;MLDNLNIHTRFSLTRRFGWKEGLRLWSRFCGHYTPVHGSWLNQAEIEVSLVSRQCLGRQRVASVEALRDSTRAWERDANRHRVPIRWAFTTAKVRRTFHYQPEDFIRDED
;
A
#
# COMPACT_ATOMS: atom_id res chain seq x y z
N MET A 1 -1.52 -2.16 6.21
CA MET A 1 -0.33 -2.43 5.39
C MET A 1 0.23 -1.09 4.95
N LEU A 2 1.52 -0.86 5.14
CA LEU A 2 2.25 0.37 4.82
C LEU A 2 3.59 -0.01 4.18
N ASP A 3 4.17 0.85 3.35
CA ASP A 3 5.58 0.74 2.98
C ASP A 3 6.48 1.35 4.07
N ASN A 4 7.81 1.22 3.92
CA ASN A 4 8.80 1.74 4.86
C ASN A 4 9.16 3.22 4.64
N LEU A 5 8.28 4.02 4.04
CA LEU A 5 8.54 5.44 3.86
C LEU A 5 8.62 6.14 5.23
N ASN A 6 9.60 7.04 5.40
CA ASN A 6 9.90 7.71 6.68
C ASN A 6 8.72 8.54 7.25
N ILE A 7 7.72 8.87 6.43
CA ILE A 7 6.49 9.56 6.85
C ILE A 7 5.37 8.62 7.29
N HIS A 8 5.50 7.31 7.12
CA HIS A 8 4.54 6.31 7.64
C HIS A 8 4.81 6.00 9.10
N THR A 9 4.82 7.03 9.95
CA THR A 9 5.13 6.90 11.37
C THR A 9 4.17 7.72 12.21
N ARG A 10 4.04 7.34 13.49
CA ARG A 10 3.34 8.12 14.52
C ARG A 10 3.75 9.60 14.52
N PHE A 11 5.05 9.86 14.28
CA PHE A 11 5.61 11.20 14.27
C PHE A 11 4.91 12.13 13.25
N SER A 12 4.56 11.62 12.07
CA SER A 12 3.85 12.41 11.06
C SER A 12 2.49 12.92 11.55
N LEU A 13 1.75 12.07 12.27
CA LEU A 13 0.46 12.46 12.84
C LEU A 13 0.63 13.45 13.99
N THR A 14 1.57 13.21 14.91
CA THR A 14 1.82 14.13 16.03
C THR A 14 2.35 15.48 15.56
N ARG A 15 3.14 15.51 14.48
CA ARG A 15 3.63 16.75 13.87
C ARG A 15 2.50 17.55 13.20
N ARG A 16 1.54 16.89 12.54
CA ARG A 16 0.46 17.56 11.80
C ARG A 16 -0.73 17.96 12.67
N PHE A 17 -1.11 17.14 13.63
CA PHE A 17 -2.32 17.32 14.45
C PHE A 17 -2.02 17.69 15.91
N GLY A 18 -0.74 17.80 16.28
CA GLY A 18 -0.32 17.97 17.66
C GLY A 18 -0.27 16.63 18.41
N TRP A 19 0.39 16.63 19.58
CA TRP A 19 0.68 15.41 20.33
C TRP A 19 -0.60 14.62 20.70
N LYS A 20 -1.56 15.26 21.38
CA LYS A 20 -2.77 14.60 21.89
C LYS A 20 -3.61 13.98 20.77
N GLU A 21 -3.90 14.76 19.73
CA GLU A 21 -4.75 14.30 18.62
C GLU A 21 -4.01 13.32 17.70
N GLY A 22 -2.72 13.55 17.44
CA GLY A 22 -1.90 12.64 16.65
C GLY A 22 -1.78 11.25 17.28
N LEU A 23 -1.61 11.17 18.61
CA LEU A 23 -1.61 9.90 19.34
C LEU A 23 -2.98 9.22 19.32
N ARG A 24 -4.07 9.98 19.53
CA ARG A 24 -5.44 9.47 19.45
C ARG A 24 -5.77 8.88 18.07
N LEU A 25 -5.25 9.48 17.01
CA LEU A 25 -5.39 8.95 15.66
C LEU A 25 -4.51 7.72 15.46
N TRP A 26 -3.25 7.76 15.88
CA TRP A 26 -2.32 6.64 15.72
C TRP A 26 -2.81 5.36 16.41
N SER A 27 -3.40 5.47 17.61
CA SER A 27 -3.91 4.32 18.36
C SER A 27 -5.06 3.58 17.68
N ARG A 28 -5.64 4.13 16.62
CA ARG A 28 -6.67 3.46 15.81
C ARG A 28 -6.09 2.55 14.73
N PHE A 29 -4.76 2.54 14.56
CA PHE A 29 -4.08 1.77 13.53
C PHE A 29 -3.14 0.74 14.15
N CYS A 30 -3.10 -0.46 13.55
CA CYS A 30 -1.99 -1.39 13.70
C CYS A 30 -1.13 -1.31 12.43
N GLY A 31 0.07 -0.75 12.56
CA GLY A 31 0.99 -0.58 11.44
C GLY A 31 1.63 -1.92 11.05
N HIS A 32 1.24 -2.48 9.92
CA HIS A 32 1.93 -3.62 9.30
C HIS A 32 2.76 -3.12 8.12
N TYR A 33 4.08 -3.23 8.20
CA TYR A 33 4.98 -2.76 7.14
C TYR A 33 5.34 -3.90 6.19
N THR A 34 5.38 -3.63 4.90
CA THR A 34 5.92 -4.59 3.92
C THR A 34 7.43 -4.76 4.16
N PRO A 35 8.01 -5.93 3.87
CA PRO A 35 9.46 -6.11 3.91
C PRO A 35 10.20 -5.05 3.09
N VAL A 36 11.43 -4.75 3.45
CA VAL A 36 12.31 -3.89 2.65
C VAL A 36 12.46 -4.51 1.25
N HIS A 37 12.32 -3.69 0.20
CA HIS A 37 12.24 -4.13 -1.22
C HIS A 37 11.02 -5.01 -1.57
N GLY A 38 10.07 -5.21 -0.64
CA GLY A 38 8.83 -5.96 -0.83
C GLY A 38 7.67 -5.11 -1.37
N SER A 39 7.98 -4.07 -2.14
CA SER A 39 7.04 -3.05 -2.61
C SER A 39 5.89 -3.66 -3.46
N TRP A 40 6.20 -4.72 -4.21
CA TRP A 40 5.25 -5.53 -4.98
C TRP A 40 4.17 -6.25 -4.14
N LEU A 41 4.32 -6.32 -2.82
CA LEU A 41 3.29 -6.81 -1.89
C LEU A 41 2.36 -5.69 -1.40
N ASN A 42 2.67 -4.42 -1.68
CA ASN A 42 1.84 -3.29 -1.30
C ASN A 42 0.62 -3.17 -2.23
N GLN A 43 -0.57 -3.10 -1.64
CA GLN A 43 -1.84 -2.97 -2.37
C GLN A 43 -1.88 -1.73 -3.26
N ALA A 44 -1.36 -0.60 -2.78
CA ALA A 44 -1.34 0.63 -3.55
C ALA A 44 -0.43 0.52 -4.78
N GLU A 45 0.71 -0.18 -4.68
CA GLU A 45 1.62 -0.38 -5.81
C GLU A 45 1.06 -1.36 -6.85
N ILE A 46 0.33 -2.38 -6.40
CA ILE A 46 -0.42 -3.27 -7.29
C ILE A 46 -1.46 -2.46 -8.10
N GLU A 47 -2.18 -1.56 -7.45
CA GLU A 47 -3.16 -0.68 -8.11
C GLU A 47 -2.50 0.29 -9.09
N VAL A 48 -1.41 0.96 -8.70
CA VAL A 48 -0.63 1.82 -9.61
C VAL A 48 -0.15 1.04 -10.83
N SER A 49 0.28 -0.21 -10.65
CA SER A 49 0.68 -1.10 -11.74
C SER A 49 -0.49 -1.47 -12.66
N LEU A 50 -1.71 -1.56 -12.14
CA LEU A 50 -2.92 -1.77 -12.94
C LEU A 50 -3.29 -0.51 -13.72
N VAL A 51 -3.32 0.66 -13.07
CA VAL A 51 -3.54 1.96 -13.73
C VAL A 51 -2.53 2.15 -14.87
N SER A 52 -1.25 1.92 -14.61
CA SER A 52 -0.19 2.06 -15.63
C SER A 52 -0.45 1.18 -16.85
N ARG A 53 -0.84 -0.09 -16.66
CA ARG A 53 -1.04 -1.03 -17.77
C ARG A 53 -2.39 -0.88 -18.47
N GLN A 54 -3.46 -0.63 -17.72
CA GLN A 54 -4.83 -0.67 -18.21
C GLN A 54 -5.38 0.71 -18.58
N CYS A 55 -5.01 1.76 -17.82
CA CYS A 55 -5.44 3.13 -18.10
C CYS A 55 -4.48 3.85 -19.04
N LEU A 56 -3.18 3.77 -18.79
CA LEU A 56 -2.18 4.58 -19.51
C LEU A 56 -1.56 3.81 -20.68
N GLY A 57 -1.26 2.52 -20.48
CA GLY A 57 -0.62 1.67 -21.48
C GLY A 57 0.66 2.29 -22.02
N ARG A 58 0.70 2.54 -23.32
CA ARG A 58 1.83 3.20 -24.03
C ARG A 58 1.52 4.65 -24.44
N GLN A 59 0.38 5.18 -24.03
CA GLN A 59 -0.11 6.48 -24.47
C GLN A 59 0.72 7.61 -23.84
N ARG A 60 1.01 8.65 -24.63
CA ARG A 60 1.50 9.93 -24.10
C ARG A 60 0.30 10.79 -23.70
N VAL A 61 0.34 11.35 -22.49
CA VAL A 61 -0.74 12.20 -21.97
C VAL A 61 -0.30 13.65 -22.05
N ALA A 62 -1.10 14.48 -22.73
CA ALA A 62 -0.71 15.84 -23.09
C ALA A 62 -0.83 16.85 -21.93
N SER A 63 -1.59 16.53 -20.88
CA SER A 63 -1.79 17.41 -19.72
C SER A 63 -2.16 16.63 -18.46
N VAL A 64 -2.07 17.29 -17.31
CA VAL A 64 -2.49 16.72 -16.03
C VAL A 64 -4.01 16.53 -15.99
N GLU A 65 -4.77 17.41 -16.65
CA GLU A 65 -6.22 17.33 -16.76
C GLU A 65 -6.64 16.06 -17.51
N ALA A 66 -6.02 15.79 -18.66
CA ALA A 66 -6.27 14.57 -19.43
C ALA A 66 -5.89 13.30 -18.64
N LEU A 67 -4.81 13.35 -17.86
CA LEU A 67 -4.42 12.26 -16.96
C LEU A 67 -5.48 12.00 -15.89
N ARG A 68 -5.99 13.06 -15.25
CA ARG A 68 -7.04 12.97 -14.22
C ARG A 68 -8.33 12.38 -14.79
N ASP A 69 -8.77 12.84 -15.95
CA ASP A 69 -10.00 12.36 -16.57
C ASP A 69 -9.92 10.87 -16.92
N SER A 70 -8.79 10.46 -17.51
CA SER A 70 -8.53 9.06 -17.87
C SER A 70 -8.49 8.17 -16.61
N THR A 71 -7.75 8.60 -15.58
CA THR A 71 -7.61 7.84 -14.34
C THR A 71 -8.94 7.71 -13.60
N ARG A 72 -9.76 8.78 -13.55
CA ARG A 72 -11.11 8.75 -12.97
C ARG A 72 -12.06 7.84 -13.74
N ALA A 73 -11.98 7.85 -15.06
CA ALA A 73 -12.78 6.95 -15.88
C ALA A 73 -12.43 5.48 -15.60
N TRP A 74 -11.14 5.16 -15.55
CA TRP A 74 -10.66 3.83 -15.19
C TRP A 74 -11.06 3.43 -13.76
N GLU A 75 -10.90 4.32 -12.78
CA GLU A 75 -11.25 4.07 -11.38
C GLU A 75 -12.74 3.71 -11.23
N ARG A 76 -13.64 4.46 -11.89
CA ARG A 76 -15.08 4.18 -11.87
C ARG A 76 -15.41 2.81 -12.44
N ASP A 77 -14.71 2.42 -13.51
CA ASP A 77 -14.90 1.11 -14.12
C ASP A 77 -14.36 -0.03 -13.24
N ALA A 78 -13.14 0.12 -12.71
CA ALA A 78 -12.53 -0.83 -11.80
C ALA A 78 -13.39 -1.05 -10.54
N ASN A 79 -13.90 0.04 -9.95
CA ASN A 79 -14.79 -0.01 -8.78
C ASN A 79 -16.13 -0.66 -9.09
N ARG A 80 -16.68 -0.49 -10.30
CA ARG A 80 -17.91 -1.17 -10.73
C ARG A 80 -17.71 -2.67 -10.82
N HIS A 81 -16.57 -3.11 -11.34
CA HIS A 81 -16.23 -4.53 -11.49
C HIS A 81 -15.78 -5.19 -10.19
N ARG A 82 -15.42 -4.41 -9.15
CA ARG A 82 -15.03 -4.90 -7.82
C ARG A 82 -13.99 -6.01 -7.87
N VAL A 83 -13.01 -5.89 -8.76
CA VAL A 83 -12.01 -6.93 -8.96
C VAL A 83 -11.14 -7.06 -7.71
N PRO A 84 -11.18 -8.19 -6.97
CA PRO A 84 -10.39 -8.33 -5.76
C PRO A 84 -8.93 -8.64 -6.09
N ILE A 85 -8.02 -8.19 -5.22
CA ILE A 85 -6.64 -8.68 -5.24
C ILE A 85 -6.64 -10.15 -4.83
N ARG A 86 -6.29 -11.05 -5.76
CA ARG A 86 -6.12 -12.48 -5.48
C ARG A 86 -4.71 -12.74 -4.97
N TRP A 87 -4.57 -12.82 -3.65
CA TRP A 87 -3.29 -13.09 -3.01
C TRP A 87 -2.84 -14.55 -3.24
N ALA A 88 -1.80 -14.73 -4.05
CA ALA A 88 -1.17 -16.04 -4.28
C ALA A 88 0.17 -16.21 -3.52
N PHE A 89 0.61 -15.18 -2.80
CA PHE A 89 1.84 -15.20 -2.01
C PHE A 89 1.54 -15.66 -0.59
N THR A 90 1.85 -16.93 -0.32
CA THR A 90 1.52 -17.61 0.94
C THR A 90 2.61 -17.43 1.98
N THR A 91 2.31 -17.70 3.25
CA THR A 91 3.29 -17.75 4.34
C THR A 91 4.46 -18.71 4.05
N ALA A 92 4.19 -19.86 3.41
CA ALA A 92 5.24 -20.77 2.96
C ALA A 92 6.16 -20.14 1.91
N LYS A 93 5.62 -19.32 0.99
CA LYS A 93 6.44 -18.56 0.02
C LYS A 93 7.24 -17.45 0.72
N VAL A 94 6.63 -16.72 1.66
CA VAL A 94 7.30 -15.71 2.49
C VAL A 94 8.55 -16.29 3.16
N ARG A 95 8.43 -17.42 3.87
CA ARG A 95 9.56 -18.07 4.57
C ARG A 95 10.70 -18.44 3.61
N ARG A 96 10.38 -18.89 2.40
CA ARG A 96 11.39 -19.22 1.38
C ARG A 96 12.05 -17.99 0.75
N THR A 97 11.28 -16.93 0.51
CA THR A 97 11.76 -15.73 -0.20
C THR A 97 12.55 -14.79 0.70
N PHE A 98 12.10 -14.61 1.94
CA PHE A 98 12.72 -13.68 2.88
C PHE A 98 13.56 -14.37 3.96
N HIS A 99 13.66 -15.71 3.90
CA HIS A 99 14.42 -16.52 4.85
C HIS A 99 14.00 -16.37 6.32
N TYR A 100 12.76 -15.90 6.58
CA TYR A 100 12.23 -15.76 7.95
C TYR A 100 12.10 -17.10 8.66
N GLN A 101 12.62 -17.16 9.87
CA GLN A 101 12.50 -18.31 10.76
C GLN A 101 11.23 -18.19 11.63
N PRO A 102 10.66 -19.30 12.13
CA PRO A 102 9.49 -19.27 13.01
C PRO A 102 9.67 -18.39 14.26
N GLU A 103 10.89 -18.29 14.79
CA GLU A 103 11.22 -17.51 15.98
C GLU A 103 11.14 -15.99 15.76
N ASP A 104 11.22 -15.53 14.51
CA ASP A 104 11.06 -14.12 14.13
C ASP A 104 9.61 -13.61 14.28
N PHE A 105 8.65 -14.51 14.55
CA PHE A 105 7.22 -14.22 14.65
C PHE A 105 6.66 -14.36 16.07
N ILE A 106 7.50 -14.31 17.11
CA ILE A 106 6.99 -14.05 18.46
C ILE A 106 6.28 -12.70 18.39
N ARG A 107 4.94 -12.73 18.38
CA ARG A 107 4.16 -11.53 18.62
C ARG A 107 4.56 -11.10 20.02
N ASP A 108 5.22 -9.95 20.14
CA ASP A 108 5.21 -9.24 21.41
C ASP A 108 3.73 -9.11 21.79
N GLU A 109 3.34 -9.77 22.88
CA GLU A 109 2.09 -9.48 23.53
C GLU A 109 2.21 -8.06 24.07
N ASP A 110 1.66 -7.10 23.33
CA ASP A 110 1.33 -5.77 23.87
C ASP A 110 0.39 -5.91 25.09
#